data_AF-I6QVZ3-F1
#
_entry.id   AF-I6QVZ3-F1
#
_cell.length_a   1.000
_cell.length_b   1.000
_cell.length_c   1.000
_cell.angle_alpha   90.00
_cell.angle_beta   90.00
_cell.angle_gamma   90.00
#
_symmetry.space_group_name_H-M   'P 1'
#
loop_
_entity.id
_entity.type
_entity.pdbx_description
1 polymer ?
#
loop_
_entity_poly.entity_id
_entity_poly.type
_entity_poly.pdbx_seq_one_letter_code
_entity_poly.pdbx_strand_id
1 'polypeptide(L)' 'AEHELNASTFTARTITSTLPDFYSSVTGAIGALRGPLHGGANEATMELIERYATPDEAEKGVLELIAKKALIMGFGHPV' A
#
# COMPACT_ATOMS: atom_id res chain seq x y z
N ALA A 1 6.48 1.11 14.13
CA ALA A 1 7.21 0.20 13.23
C ALA A 1 6.55 -1.17 13.12
N GLU A 2 5.48 -1.45 13.89
CA GLU A 2 4.76 -2.72 13.91
C GLU A 2 3.26 -2.44 13.73
N HIS A 3 2.56 -3.28 12.98
CA HIS A 3 1.12 -3.16 12.72
C HIS A 3 0.48 -4.56 12.52
N GLU A 4 0.60 -5.38 13.56
CA GLU A 4 0.01 -6.70 13.76
C GLU A 4 0.06 -7.63 12.52
N LEU A 5 -1.09 -8.16 12.09
CA LEU A 5 -1.23 -9.16 11.04
C LEU A 5 -1.51 -8.56 9.66
N ASN A 6 -0.90 -7.41 9.36
CA ASN A 6 -0.91 -6.88 7.99
C ASN A 6 -0.36 -7.91 6.98
N ALA A 7 -0.67 -7.71 5.70
CA ALA A 7 -0.41 -8.71 4.65
C ALA A 7 1.06 -9.18 4.58
N SER A 8 2.04 -8.29 4.76
CA SER A 8 3.46 -8.68 4.76
C SER A 8 3.85 -9.48 6.01
N THR A 9 3.35 -9.11 7.19
CA THR A 9 3.58 -9.89 8.41
C THR A 9 2.95 -11.27 8.33
N PHE A 10 1.71 -11.37 7.81
CA PHE A 10 1.03 -12.65 7.60
C PHE A 10 1.78 -13.54 6.59
N THR A 11 2.32 -12.94 5.53
CA THR A 11 3.14 -13.63 4.53
C THR A 11 4.42 -14.20 5.14
N ALA A 12 5.17 -13.39 5.91
CA ALA A 12 6.35 -13.86 6.64
C ALA A 12 6.02 -15.07 7.53
N ARG A 13 4.93 -15.00 8.31
CA ARG A 13 4.50 -16.10 9.19
C ARG A 13 4.14 -17.37 8.42
N THR A 14 3.47 -17.21 7.27
CA THR A 14 3.11 -18.34 6.40
C THR A 14 4.35 -19.04 5.86
N ILE A 15 5.34 -18.29 5.37
CA ILE A 15 6.62 -18.85 4.90
C ILE A 15 7.36 -19.53 6.07
N THR A 16 7.49 -18.85 7.22
CA THR A 16 8.16 -19.42 8.41
C THR A 16 7.52 -20.72 8.89
N SER A 17 6.21 -20.94 8.68
CA SER A 17 5.51 -22.16 9.11
C SER A 17 6.03 -23.45 8.47
N THR A 18 6.74 -23.36 7.35
CA THR A 18 7.36 -24.53 6.68
C THR A 18 8.82 -24.72 7.03
N LEU A 19 9.30 -24.06 8.10
CA LEU A 19 10.68 -24.09 8.60
C LEU A 19 11.79 -23.67 7.59
N PRO A 20 11.59 -22.65 6.73
CA PRO A 20 12.70 -22.09 5.95
C PRO A 20 13.61 -21.22 6.83
N ASP A 21 14.72 -20.77 6.26
CA ASP A 21 15.56 -19.75 6.88
C ASP A 21 14.85 -18.38 6.92
N PHE A 22 15.36 -17.46 7.74
CA PHE A 22 14.73 -16.15 7.93
C PHE A 22 14.88 -15.23 6.71
N TYR A 23 15.89 -15.40 5.86
CA TYR A 23 16.02 -14.59 4.64
C TYR A 23 14.88 -14.88 3.69
N SER A 24 14.54 -16.16 3.50
CA SER A 24 13.39 -16.59 2.69
C SER A 24 12.07 -15.95 3.15
N SER A 25 11.82 -15.91 4.47
CA SER A 25 10.62 -15.28 5.06
C SER A 25 10.58 -13.76 4.84
N VAL A 26 11.70 -13.08 5.09
CA VAL A 26 11.81 -11.62 4.92
C VAL A 26 11.67 -11.23 3.45
N THR A 27 12.30 -11.97 2.53
CA THR A 27 12.19 -11.72 1.07
C THR A 27 10.73 -11.83 0.61
N GLY A 28 9.99 -12.84 1.05
CA GLY A 28 8.56 -12.96 0.72
C GLY A 28 7.71 -11.83 1.27
N ALA A 29 7.96 -11.41 2.51
CA ALA A 29 7.27 -10.27 3.13
C ALA A 29 7.54 -8.94 2.40
N ILE A 30 8.78 -8.70 1.93
CA ILE A 30 9.12 -7.54 1.10
C ILE A 30 8.33 -7.56 -0.21
N GLY A 31 8.18 -8.73 -0.83
CA GLY A 31 7.36 -8.90 -2.03
C GLY A 31 5.89 -8.51 -1.81
N ALA A 32 5.30 -8.93 -0.69
CA ALA A 32 3.95 -8.54 -0.30
C ALA A 32 3.83 -7.04 0.02
N LEU A 33 4.83 -6.46 0.71
CA LEU A 33 4.86 -5.05 1.05
C LEU A 33 4.94 -4.14 -0.17
N ARG A 34 5.64 -4.56 -1.24
CA ARG A 34 5.75 -3.79 -2.49
C ARG A 34 4.42 -3.55 -3.20
N GLY A 35 3.38 -4.34 -2.91
CA GLY A 35 2.08 -4.20 -3.56
C GLY A 35 1.47 -2.80 -3.38
N PRO A 36 0.74 -2.27 -4.38
CA PRO A 36 0.17 -0.91 -4.31
C PRO A 36 -0.90 -0.75 -3.22
N LEU A 37 -1.53 -1.85 -2.80
CA LEU A 37 -2.54 -1.87 -1.73
C LEU A 37 -1.93 -2.14 -0.33
N HIS A 38 -0.60 -2.14 -0.23
CA HIS A 38 0.11 -2.29 1.04
C HIS A 38 1.17 -1.19 1.16
N GLY A 39 2.46 -1.53 1.21
CA GLY A 39 3.54 -0.57 1.36
C GLY A 39 3.73 0.35 0.15
N GLY A 40 3.39 -0.09 -1.07
CA GLY A 40 3.46 0.74 -2.28
C GLY A 40 2.43 1.87 -2.33
N ALA A 41 1.48 1.91 -1.39
CA ALA A 41 0.47 2.96 -1.32
C ALA A 41 1.08 4.34 -1.05
N ASN A 42 2.22 4.43 -0.36
CA ASN A 42 2.86 5.71 -0.02
C ASN A 42 3.41 6.44 -1.26
N GLU A 43 4.14 5.73 -2.13
CA GLU A 43 4.68 6.22 -3.39
C GLU A 43 3.53 6.66 -4.30
N ALA A 44 2.51 5.81 -4.45
CA ALA A 44 1.32 6.13 -5.25
C ALA A 44 0.51 7.32 -4.68
N THR A 45 0.56 7.55 -3.36
CA THR A 45 -0.03 8.75 -2.73
C THR A 45 0.77 10.00 -3.10
N MET A 46 2.10 9.94 -3.06
CA MET A 46 2.93 11.07 -3.46
C MET A 46 2.74 11.39 -4.95
N GLU A 47 2.73 10.37 -5.82
CA GLU A 47 2.43 10.53 -7.25
C GLU A 47 1.05 11.14 -7.52
N LEU A 48 0.07 10.93 -6.64
CA LEU A 48 -1.24 11.56 -6.75
C LEU A 48 -1.18 13.04 -6.37
N ILE A 49 -0.45 13.37 -5.30
CA ILE A 49 -0.28 14.75 -4.80
C ILE A 49 0.48 15.61 -5.81
N GLU A 50 1.56 15.08 -6.40
CA GLU A 50 2.42 15.80 -7.35
C GLU A 50 1.74 16.17 -8.67
N ARG A 51 0.55 15.63 -8.97
CA ARG A 51 -0.22 15.96 -10.18
C ARG A 51 -0.84 17.35 -10.16
N TYR A 52 -0.96 17.97 -8.98
CA TYR A 52 -1.72 19.20 -8.80
C TYR A 52 -0.81 20.31 -8.26
N ALA A 53 -0.87 21.48 -8.87
CA ALA A 53 -0.08 22.64 -8.45
C ALA A 53 -0.78 23.45 -7.35
N THR A 54 -2.12 23.33 -7.27
CA THR A 54 -2.94 24.09 -6.32
C THR A 54 -3.99 23.21 -5.63
N PRO A 55 -4.49 23.61 -4.45
CA PRO A 55 -5.57 22.90 -3.77
C PRO A 55 -6.85 22.78 -4.60
N ASP A 56 -7.22 23.83 -5.36
CA ASP A 56 -8.44 23.85 -6.17
C ASP A 56 -8.38 22.82 -7.32
N GLU A 57 -7.21 22.67 -7.94
CA GLU A 57 -6.97 21.63 -8.95
C GLU A 57 -7.06 20.22 -8.35
N ALA A 58 -6.51 20.04 -7.14
CA ALA A 58 -6.54 18.77 -6.43
C ALA A 58 -7.98 18.37 -6.06
N GLU A 59 -8.79 19.30 -5.56
CA GLU A 59 -10.20 19.05 -5.24
C GLU A 59 -10.97 18.57 -6.47
N LYS A 60 -10.85 19.31 -7.58
CA LYS A 60 -11.51 18.94 -8.85
C LYS A 60 -11.05 17.56 -9.34
N GLY A 61 -9.74 17.31 -9.33
CA GLY A 61 -9.17 16.05 -9.80
C GLY A 61 -9.60 14.85 -8.96
N VAL A 62 -9.68 15.01 -7.63
CA VAL A 62 -10.17 13.95 -6.72
C VAL A 62 -11.65 13.67 -6.95
N LEU A 63 -12.49 14.70 -7.14
CA LEU A 63 -13.91 14.53 -7.45
C LEU A 63 -14.12 13.77 -8.76
N GLU A 64 -13.30 14.01 -9.79
CA GLU A 64 -13.33 13.26 -11.05
C GLU A 64 -12.94 11.78 -10.86
N LEU A 65 -11.94 11.49 -10.02
CA LEU A 65 -11.54 10.12 -9.70
C LEU A 65 -12.64 9.37 -8.95
N ILE A 66 -13.32 10.04 -8.01
CA ILE A 66 -14.47 9.49 -7.28
C ILE A 66 -15.62 9.20 -8.25
N ALA A 67 -15.94 10.13 -9.14
CA ALA A 67 -17.00 9.93 -10.15
C ALA A 67 -16.71 8.72 -11.06
N LYS A 68 -15.43 8.44 -11.33
CA LYS A 68 -14.95 7.28 -12.10
C LYS A 68 -14.83 6.00 -11.25
N LYS A 69 -15.12 6.04 -9.95
CA LYS A 69 -14.92 4.95 -8.99
C LYS A 69 -13.48 4.42 -8.96
N ALA A 70 -12.51 5.31 -9.21
CA ALA A 70 -11.10 4.97 -9.07
C ALA A 70 -10.72 4.84 -7.59
N LEU A 71 -9.68 4.04 -7.30
CA LEU A 71 -9.10 3.98 -5.97
C LEU A 71 -8.34 5.28 -5.69
N ILE A 72 -8.56 5.87 -4.51
CA ILE A 72 -7.81 7.04 -4.03
C ILE A 72 -6.69 6.53 -3.14
N MET A 73 -5.47 6.51 -3.68
CA MET A 73 -4.28 6.05 -2.95
C MET A 73 -4.05 6.91 -1.70
N GLY A 74 -3.70 6.27 -0.58
CA GLY A 74 -3.58 6.92 0.73
C GLY A 74 -4.85 6.85 1.58
N PHE A 75 -5.96 6.37 1.02
CA PHE A 75 -7.24 6.17 1.73
C PHE A 75 -7.73 4.72 1.61
N GLY A 76 -8.48 4.28 2.63
CA GLY A 76 -8.96 2.92 2.77
C GLY A 76 -8.06 2.10 3.68
N HIS A 77 -8.58 1.68 4.84
CA HIS A 77 -7.85 0.88 5.80
C HIS A 77 -8.68 -0.37 6.13
N PRO A 78 -8.26 -1.57 5.66
CA PRO A 78 -8.72 -2.79 6.29
C PRO A 78 -7.95 -2.92 7.60
N VAL A 79 -8.61 -2.63 8.73
CA VAL A 79 -8.05 -2.90 10.06
C VAL A 79 -8.16 -4.41 10.29
#